data_AF-A0A6I9WHY1-F1
#
_entry.id   AF-A0A6I9WHY1-F1
#
_cell.length_a   1.000
_cell.length_b   1.000
_cell.length_c   1.000
_cell.angle_alpha   90.00
_cell.angle_beta   90.00
_cell.angle_gamma   90.00
#
_symmetry.space_group_name_H-M   'P 1'
#
loop_
_entity.id
_entity.type
_entity.pdbx_description
1 polymer ?
#
loop_
_entity_poly.entity_id
_entity_poly.type
_entity_poly.pdbx_seq_one_letter_code
_entity_poly.pdbx_strand_id
1 'polypeptide(L)'
;MKSYGESNVKKNRRFSCICAVSDQITLEILVNMGKYFGNLAKINGIVFFRLSPYEQKTFKGIISEGVPNTIRRIQGNIFRIAPFFMFSYLLVSWANEKNHALSRKNPKDYENDT
;
A
#
# COMPACT_ATOMS: atom_id res chain seq x y z
N MET A 1 26.65 -2.93 18.93
CA MET A 1 27.45 -2.42 17.80
C MET A 1 26.47 -1.92 16.73
N LYS A 2 26.17 -0.62 16.73
CA LYS A 2 25.20 0.03 15.83
C LYS A 2 25.95 0.51 14.60
N SER A 3 25.59 0.03 13.42
CA SER A 3 26.01 0.64 12.15
C SER A 3 24.76 0.86 11.31
N TYR A 4 24.28 2.10 11.32
CA TYR A 4 23.25 2.60 10.42
C TYR A 4 23.94 3.11 9.17
N GLY A 5 23.54 2.60 8.01
CA GLY A 5 23.95 3.12 6.70
C GLY A 5 22.71 3.48 5.89
N GLU A 6 22.20 4.70 6.08
CA GLU A 6 21.20 5.31 5.21
C GLU A 6 21.88 5.78 3.91
N SER A 7 21.56 5.14 2.79
CA SER A 7 21.87 5.68 1.46
C SER A 7 20.71 6.54 0.96
N ASN A 8 20.95 7.84 0.95
CA ASN A 8 20.07 8.88 0.44
C ASN A 8 19.99 8.82 -1.10
N VAL A 9 18.90 8.31 -1.66
CA VAL A 9 18.62 8.46 -3.11
C VAL A 9 17.71 9.67 -3.32
N LYS A 10 18.30 10.75 -3.85
CA LYS A 10 17.63 12.00 -4.18
C LYS A 10 16.53 11.81 -5.22
N LYS A 11 15.37 12.36 -4.88
CA LYS A 11 14.21 12.72 -5.68
C LYS A 11 14.59 13.48 -6.96
N ASN A 12 14.11 13.03 -8.12
CA ASN A 12 13.95 13.90 -9.28
C ASN A 12 12.63 13.60 -10.00
N ARG A 13 11.61 14.43 -9.71
CA ARG A 13 10.36 14.52 -10.46
C ARG A 13 10.51 15.63 -11.49
N ARG A 14 10.53 15.32 -12.79
CA ARG A 14 10.22 16.28 -13.86
C ARG A 14 9.75 15.58 -15.15
N PHE A 15 8.49 15.87 -15.50
CA PHE A 15 7.93 16.13 -16.84
C PHE A 15 7.98 15.07 -17.94
N SER A 16 6.79 14.58 -18.33
CA SER A 16 6.18 14.72 -19.67
C SER A 16 5.25 13.53 -19.99
N CYS A 17 3.93 13.77 -19.98
CA CYS A 17 2.88 12.76 -20.13
C CYS A 17 2.40 12.53 -21.58
N ILE A 18 3.12 12.96 -22.62
CA ILE A 18 2.57 12.92 -24.00
C ILE A 18 3.41 12.11 -25.01
N CYS A 19 4.69 11.78 -24.74
CA CYS A 19 5.50 10.94 -25.65
C CYS A 19 5.50 9.43 -25.33
N ALA A 20 4.84 8.97 -24.27
CA ALA A 20 5.09 7.63 -23.70
C ALA A 20 4.37 6.44 -24.36
N VAL A 21 3.50 6.66 -25.36
CA VAL A 21 2.69 5.55 -25.94
C VAL A 21 3.34 4.93 -27.17
N SER A 22 4.14 5.69 -27.93
CA SER A 22 4.80 5.20 -29.16
C SER A 22 6.14 4.49 -28.94
N ASP A 23 6.78 4.66 -27.78
CA ASP A 23 8.05 4.00 -27.44
C ASP A 23 7.89 2.63 -26.76
N GLN A 24 6.66 2.17 -26.48
CA GLN A 24 6.44 0.86 -25.83
C GLN A 24 6.63 -0.34 -26.76
N ILE A 25 6.53 -0.17 -28.09
CA ILE A 25 6.48 -1.30 -29.03
C ILE A 25 7.88 -1.74 -29.51
N THR A 26 8.92 -0.92 -29.38
CA THR A 26 10.28 -1.26 -29.84
C THR A 26 11.28 -1.61 -28.73
N LEU A 27 10.89 -1.55 -27.44
CA LEU A 27 11.80 -1.90 -26.33
C LEU A 27 11.54 -3.27 -25.67
N GLU A 28 10.48 -3.99 -26.05
CA GLU A 28 10.21 -5.35 -25.53
C GLU A 28 11.08 -6.45 -26.18
N ILE A 29 11.89 -6.14 -27.20
CA ILE A 29 12.71 -7.14 -27.94
C ILE A 29 14.19 -7.17 -27.49
N LEU A 30 14.67 -6.20 -26.70
CA LEU A 30 16.11 -6.11 -26.32
C LEU A 30 16.39 -6.04 -24.81
N VAL A 31 15.60 -6.69 -23.95
CA VAL A 31 15.94 -6.81 -22.52
C VAL A 31 15.69 -8.21 -21.98
N ASN A 32 16.58 -9.15 -22.31
CA ASN A 32 16.59 -10.46 -21.65
C ASN A 32 17.98 -10.95 -21.19
N MET A 33 19.01 -10.10 -21.17
CA MET A 33 20.39 -10.50 -20.86
C MET A 33 20.82 -10.28 -19.39
N GLY A 34 19.93 -10.43 -18.41
CA GLY A 34 20.29 -10.15 -17.00
C GLY A 34 19.33 -10.68 -15.93
N LYS A 35 18.59 -11.76 -16.21
CA LYS A 35 17.57 -12.30 -15.29
C LYS A 35 17.97 -13.60 -14.57
N TYR A 36 19.26 -13.97 -14.59
CA TYR A 36 19.76 -15.21 -13.98
C TYR A 36 20.82 -14.94 -12.93
N PHE A 37 20.82 -15.75 -11.86
CA PHE A 37 21.84 -15.73 -10.82
C PHE A 37 23.24 -15.79 -11.44
N GLY A 38 24.09 -14.82 -11.10
CA GLY A 38 25.43 -14.64 -11.68
C GLY A 38 25.57 -13.41 -12.60
N ASN A 39 24.48 -12.90 -13.18
CA ASN A 39 24.50 -11.70 -14.06
C ASN A 39 23.46 -10.64 -13.65
N LEU A 40 23.30 -10.39 -12.34
CA LEU A 40 22.37 -9.36 -11.84
C LEU A 40 23.05 -8.01 -11.60
N ALA A 41 24.17 -8.02 -10.88
CA ALA A 41 24.90 -6.82 -10.51
C ALA A 41 26.33 -7.16 -10.07
N LYS A 42 27.27 -6.24 -10.34
CA LYS A 42 28.63 -6.31 -9.82
C LYS A 42 28.67 -5.61 -8.46
N ILE A 43 28.68 -6.38 -7.38
CA ILE A 43 28.75 -5.89 -5.99
C ILE A 43 30.07 -6.35 -5.39
N ASN A 44 30.87 -5.42 -4.86
CA ASN A 44 32.17 -5.72 -4.23
C ASN A 44 32.15 -5.27 -2.76
N GLY A 45 32.83 -6.00 -1.88
CA GLY A 45 33.13 -5.55 -0.51
C GLY A 45 32.00 -5.72 0.53
N ILE A 46 30.98 -6.54 0.27
CA ILE A 46 29.92 -6.84 1.26
C ILE A 46 30.13 -8.23 1.84
N VAL A 47 30.25 -8.31 3.16
CA VAL A 47 30.35 -9.57 3.91
C VAL A 47 29.05 -9.79 4.67
N PHE A 48 28.40 -10.94 4.45
CA PHE A 48 27.17 -11.32 5.14
C PHE A 48 27.45 -12.46 6.12
N PHE A 49 27.06 -12.26 7.38
CA PHE A 49 27.11 -13.31 8.40
C PHE A 49 25.70 -13.89 8.61
N ARG A 50 25.58 -15.21 8.64
CA ARG A 50 24.31 -15.92 8.81
C ARG A 50 24.53 -17.07 9.79
N LEU A 51 23.56 -17.27 10.68
CA LEU A 51 23.53 -18.41 11.59
C LEU A 51 22.70 -19.55 10.98
N SER A 52 23.02 -20.80 11.29
CA SER A 52 22.21 -21.95 10.86
C SER A 52 20.79 -21.86 11.42
N PRO A 53 19.73 -22.25 10.68
CA PRO A 53 18.35 -22.17 11.17
C PRO A 53 18.11 -22.96 12.47
N TYR A 54 18.84 -24.06 12.68
CA TYR A 54 18.71 -24.91 13.86
C TYR A 54 19.23 -24.26 15.16
N GLU A 55 20.05 -23.21 15.04
CA GLU A 55 20.59 -22.46 16.18
C GLU A 55 19.78 -21.18 16.47
N GLN A 56 18.87 -20.80 15.57
CA GLN A 56 18.06 -19.59 15.73
C GLN A 56 16.78 -19.89 16.51
N LYS A 57 16.49 -19.04 17.50
CA LYS A 57 15.17 -19.04 18.16
C LYS A 57 14.16 -18.37 17.24
N THR A 58 13.27 -19.14 16.65
CA THR A 58 12.26 -18.68 15.66
C THR A 58 11.35 -17.58 16.17
N PHE A 59 11.04 -17.56 17.47
CA PHE A 59 10.11 -16.61 18.09
C PHE A 59 10.78 -15.54 18.96
N LYS A 60 12.10 -15.38 18.84
CA LYS A 60 12.82 -14.34 19.59
C LYS A 60 12.27 -12.96 19.21
N GLY A 61 11.81 -12.21 20.21
CA GLY A 61 11.41 -10.81 20.03
C GLY A 61 10.01 -10.59 19.45
N ILE A 62 9.16 -11.62 19.29
CA ILE A 62 7.80 -11.43 18.75
C ILE A 62 6.98 -10.44 19.58
N ILE A 63 7.01 -10.58 20.90
CA ILE A 63 6.21 -9.74 21.79
C ILE A 63 6.94 -8.41 22.05
N SER A 64 8.24 -8.46 22.38
CA SER A 64 8.99 -7.26 22.78
C SER A 64 9.35 -6.33 21.62
N GLU A 65 9.63 -6.85 20.42
CA GLU A 65 10.02 -6.06 19.25
C GLU A 65 8.96 -6.09 18.15
N GLY A 66 8.30 -7.23 17.96
CA GLY A 66 7.28 -7.41 16.93
C GLY A 66 6.05 -6.55 17.17
N VAL A 67 5.42 -6.63 18.35
CA VAL A 67 4.20 -5.88 18.70
C VAL A 67 4.38 -4.35 18.63
N PRO A 68 5.41 -3.72 19.23
CA PRO A 68 5.56 -2.28 19.10
C PRO A 68 5.85 -1.85 17.65
N ASN A 69 6.55 -2.67 16.86
CA ASN A 69 6.80 -2.36 15.45
C ASN A 69 5.56 -2.51 14.57
N THR A 70 4.69 -3.49 14.83
CA THR A 70 3.41 -3.62 14.11
C THR A 70 2.48 -2.46 14.44
N ILE A 71 2.38 -2.05 15.70
CA ILE A 71 1.59 -0.87 16.11
C ILE A 71 2.10 0.39 15.39
N ARG A 72 3.42 0.62 15.40
CA ARG A 72 4.01 1.77 14.68
C ARG A 72 3.70 1.75 13.18
N ARG A 73 3.70 0.56 12.54
CA ARG A 73 3.33 0.40 11.11
C ARG A 73 1.85 0.70 10.87
N ILE A 74 0.97 0.29 11.77
CA ILE A 74 -0.47 0.54 11.68
C ILE A 74 -0.74 2.03 11.84
N GLN A 75 -0.13 2.67 12.85
CA GLN A 75 -0.27 4.11 13.11
C GLN A 75 0.14 4.97 11.91
N GLY A 76 1.22 4.62 11.21
CA GLY A 76 1.67 5.35 10.01
C GLY A 76 0.71 5.24 8.81
N ASN A 77 -0.13 4.20 8.76
CA ASN A 77 -1.05 3.96 7.64
C ASN A 77 -2.51 4.32 7.95
N ILE A 78 -2.88 4.44 9.22
CA ILE A 78 -4.26 4.74 9.64
C ILE A 78 -4.81 5.97 8.93
N PHE A 79 -4.06 7.08 8.86
CA PHE A 79 -4.57 8.30 8.21
C PHE A 79 -4.70 8.21 6.69
N ARG A 80 -4.03 7.25 6.05
CA ARG A 80 -4.17 7.01 4.61
C ARG A 80 -5.41 6.18 4.29
N ILE A 81 -5.78 5.27 5.20
CA ILE A 81 -6.79 4.25 4.96
C ILE A 81 -8.13 4.63 5.61
N ALA A 82 -8.10 5.16 6.84
CA ALA A 82 -9.26 5.49 7.62
C ALA A 82 -10.25 6.46 6.94
N PRO A 83 -9.82 7.52 6.22
CA PRO A 83 -10.76 8.44 5.57
C PRO A 83 -11.65 7.74 4.53
N PHE A 84 -11.09 6.80 3.76
CA PHE A 84 -11.86 6.08 2.74
C PHE A 84 -12.91 5.16 3.36
N PHE A 85 -12.55 4.44 4.42
CA PHE A 85 -13.48 3.57 5.15
C PHE A 85 -14.54 4.35 5.93
N MET A 86 -14.16 5.49 6.53
CA MET A 86 -15.11 6.36 7.22
C MET A 86 -16.12 6.95 6.24
N PHE A 87 -15.65 7.44 5.09
CA PHE A 87 -16.51 8.00 4.07
C PHE A 87 -17.49 6.98 3.50
N SER A 88 -17.03 5.77 3.18
CA SER A 88 -17.90 4.72 2.64
C SER A 88 -18.96 4.29 3.65
N TYR A 89 -18.61 4.19 4.94
CA TYR A 89 -19.55 3.88 6.01
C TYR A 89 -20.65 4.94 6.14
N LEU A 90 -20.27 6.22 6.17
CA LEU A 90 -21.22 7.32 6.25
C LEU A 90 -22.16 7.37 5.04
N LEU A 91 -21.63 7.14 3.84
CA LEU A 91 -22.41 7.12 2.61
C LEU A 91 -23.47 6.02 2.64
N VAL A 92 -23.09 4.80 3.01
CA VAL A 92 -24.03 3.66 3.10
C VAL A 92 -25.09 3.89 4.17
N SER A 93 -24.71 4.41 5.34
CA SER A 93 -25.67 4.72 6.40
C SER A 93 -26.71 5.75 5.95
N TRP A 94 -26.26 6.82 5.29
CA TRP A 94 -27.15 7.84 4.73
C TRP A 94 -28.08 7.28 3.65
N ALA A 95 -27.55 6.47 2.74
CA ALA A 95 -28.33 5.86 1.67
C ALA A 95 -29.45 4.96 2.20
N ASN A 96 -29.15 4.15 3.23
CA ASN A 96 -30.14 3.28 3.86
C ASN A 96 -31.24 4.10 4.56
N GLU A 97 -30.88 5.11 5.35
CA GLU A 97 -31.86 5.96 6.05
C GLU A 97 -32.76 6.71 5.07
N LYS A 98 -32.19 7.26 3.98
CA LYS A 98 -32.96 7.92 2.93
C LYS A 98 -33.89 6.96 2.19
N ASN A 99 -33.42 5.77 1.86
CA ASN A 99 -34.27 4.75 1.23
C ASN A 99 -35.46 4.39 2.13
N HIS A 100 -35.21 4.16 3.42
CA HIS A 100 -36.27 3.87 4.38
C HIS A 100 -37.27 5.02 4.53
N ALA A 101 -36.82 6.28 4.49
CA ALA A 101 -37.69 7.44 4.56
C ALA A 101 -38.56 7.60 3.30
N LEU A 102 -37.96 7.41 2.11
CA LEU A 102 -38.64 7.54 0.82
C LEU A 102 -39.61 6.38 0.53
N SER A 103 -39.32 5.19 1.06
CA SER A 103 -40.20 4.03 0.90
C SER A 103 -41.50 4.15 1.72
N ARG A 104 -41.61 5.12 2.62
CA ARG A 104 -42.84 5.40 3.36
C ARG A 104 -43.78 6.27 2.52
N LYS A 105 -45.06 5.92 2.53
CA LYS A 105 -46.12 6.72 1.90
C LYS A 105 -46.21 8.07 2.60
N ASN A 106 -46.31 9.15 1.82
CA ASN A 106 -46.48 10.50 2.35
C ASN A 106 -47.99 10.80 2.50
N PRO A 107 -48.49 11.14 3.70
CA PRO A 107 -49.91 11.41 3.91
C PRO A 107 -50.44 12.63 3.15
N LYS A 108 -49.57 13.58 2.81
CA LYS A 108 -49.93 14.81 2.09
C LYS A 108 -50.37 14.59 0.65
N ASP A 109 -50.01 13.45 0.07
CA ASP A 109 -50.35 13.13 -1.32
C ASP A 109 -51.83 12.71 -1.47
N TYR A 110 -52.54 12.47 -0.35
CA TYR A 110 -53.93 12.01 -0.32
C TYR A 110 -54.94 13.11 0.09
N GLU A 111 -54.49 14.35 0.30
CA GLU A 111 -55.35 15.44 0.82
C GLU A 111 -56.32 16.01 -0.23
N ASN A 112 -56.06 15.82 -1.53
CA ASN A 112 -56.88 16.35 -2.64
C ASN A 112 -57.53 15.25 -3.52
N ASP A 113 -57.59 14.02 -3.03
CA ASP A 113 -58.24 12.90 -3.71
C ASP A 113 -59.68 12.76 -3.16
N THR A 114 -60.57 13.66 -3.59
CA THR A 114 -62.02 13.66 -3.31
C THR A 114 -62.73 14.18 -4.55
#